data_AF-A0A6V6Z3X2-F1
#
_entry.id   AF-A0A6V6Z3X2-F1
#
_cell.length_a   1.000
_cell.length_b   1.000
_cell.length_c   1.000
_cell.angle_alpha   90.00
_cell.angle_beta   90.00
_cell.angle_gamma   90.00
#
_symmetry.space_group_name_H-M   'P 1'
#
loop_
_entity.id
_entity.type
_entity.pdbx_description
1 polymer ?
#
loop_
_entity_poly.entity_id
_entity_poly.type
_entity_poly.pdbx_seq_one_letter_code
_entity_poly.pdbx_strand_id
1 'polypeptide(L)'
;MQKFGVETHPIKKNKNHSTEPIHTQIAKDALHPLNPLASELAKIAVQDVAQKILEIWKTNSDPTGEQLAKYVINKYTIHPVYQAADWANKAVNIWIEENDTIIPRLQSATPYEHAEKVTERAISNKKVQEILNYFK
;
A
#
# COMPACT_ATOMS: atom_id res chain seq x y z
N MET A 1 19.51 -42.36 22.18
CA MET A 1 19.97 -40.98 21.90
C MET A 1 19.81 -40.73 20.41
N GLN A 2 18.73 -40.04 20.02
CA GLN A 2 18.38 -39.75 18.64
C GLN A 2 18.74 -38.28 18.38
N LYS A 3 19.70 -38.03 17.47
CA LYS A 3 20.07 -36.67 17.08
C LYS A 3 19.01 -36.15 16.11
N PHE A 4 18.24 -35.14 16.54
CA PHE A 4 17.39 -34.36 15.64
C PHE A 4 18.27 -33.34 14.91
N GLY A 5 18.51 -33.57 13.62
CA GLY A 5 19.12 -32.58 12.73
C GLY A 5 18.07 -31.56 12.32
N VAL A 6 18.34 -30.28 12.58
CA VAL A 6 17.52 -29.18 12.07
C VAL A 6 17.87 -29.00 10.59
N GLU A 7 16.98 -29.42 9.71
CA GLU A 7 17.09 -29.07 8.28
C GLU A 7 16.78 -27.59 8.12
N THR A 8 17.81 -26.74 8.06
CA THR A 8 17.65 -25.38 7.58
C THR A 8 17.49 -25.44 6.06
N HIS A 9 16.25 -25.33 5.57
CA HIS A 9 16.02 -25.10 4.16
C HIS A 9 16.70 -23.79 3.74
N PRO A 10 17.71 -23.82 2.84
CA PRO A 10 18.28 -22.60 2.33
C PRO A 10 17.18 -21.86 1.55
N ILE A 11 16.95 -20.60 1.90
CA ILE A 11 16.06 -19.70 1.19
C ILE A 11 16.53 -19.69 -0.27
N LYS A 12 15.82 -20.39 -1.15
CA LYS A 12 16.12 -20.39 -2.59
C LYS A 12 15.95 -18.97 -3.08
N LYS A 13 17.07 -18.26 -3.25
CA LYS A 13 17.12 -16.96 -3.92
C LYS A 13 16.59 -17.19 -5.33
N ASN A 14 15.35 -16.76 -5.59
CA ASN A 14 14.77 -16.82 -6.93
C ASN A 14 15.67 -15.98 -7.86
N LYS A 15 16.42 -16.65 -8.74
CA LYS A 15 17.40 -16.02 -9.67
C LYS A 15 16.76 -15.15 -10.76
N ASN A 16 15.44 -14.99 -10.76
CA ASN A 16 14.71 -14.16 -11.73
C ASN A 16 14.39 -12.78 -11.12
N HIS A 17 15.38 -12.14 -10.51
CA HIS A 17 15.28 -10.72 -10.18
C HIS A 17 15.62 -9.94 -11.45
N SER A 18 14.59 -9.65 -12.25
CA SER A 18 14.64 -8.50 -13.13
C SER A 18 15.11 -7.32 -12.30
N THR A 19 16.19 -6.67 -12.72
CA THR A 19 16.74 -5.45 -12.08
C THR A 19 15.79 -4.26 -12.18
N GLU A 20 14.65 -4.42 -12.85
CA GLU A 20 13.53 -3.50 -12.82
C GLU A 20 12.31 -4.20 -12.20
N PRO A 21 11.98 -3.93 -10.93
CA PRO A 21 10.80 -4.48 -10.30
C PRO A 21 9.57 -3.73 -10.82
N ILE A 22 8.96 -4.25 -11.90
CA ILE A 22 7.65 -3.79 -12.41
C ILE A 22 6.47 -4.15 -11.47
N HIS A 23 6.72 -4.88 -10.38
CA HIS A 23 5.74 -5.19 -9.35
C HIS A 23 6.15 -4.52 -8.04
N THR A 24 5.27 -3.65 -7.54
CA THR A 24 5.47 -2.82 -6.35
C THR A 24 5.97 -3.65 -5.16
N GLN A 25 7.20 -3.40 -4.73
CA GLN A 25 7.84 -4.05 -3.57
C GLN A 25 6.99 -3.94 -2.29
N ILE A 26 6.13 -2.92 -2.23
CA ILE A 26 5.17 -2.65 -1.16
C ILE A 26 4.34 -3.88 -0.79
N ALA A 27 3.84 -4.65 -1.78
CA ALA A 27 2.98 -5.80 -1.51
C ALA A 27 3.72 -7.01 -0.92
N LYS A 28 5.06 -7.03 -1.02
CA LYS A 28 5.92 -8.11 -0.50
C LYS A 28 6.59 -7.74 0.82
N ASP A 29 6.49 -6.48 1.23
CA ASP A 29 6.97 -6.00 2.52
C ASP A 29 5.88 -6.21 3.57
N ALA A 30 6.02 -7.27 4.37
CA ALA A 30 5.04 -7.64 5.38
C ALA A 30 4.85 -6.57 6.47
N LEU A 31 5.84 -5.69 6.68
CA LEU A 31 5.81 -4.65 7.70
C LEU A 31 5.51 -3.25 7.11
N HIS A 32 5.07 -3.18 5.85
CA HIS A 32 4.81 -1.90 5.20
C HIS A 32 3.68 -1.14 5.91
N PRO A 33 3.84 0.17 6.20
CA PRO A 33 2.86 0.97 6.94
C PRO A 33 1.49 1.12 6.25
N LEU A 34 1.39 0.80 4.96
CA LEU A 34 0.11 0.76 4.23
C LEU A 34 -0.66 -0.55 4.42
N ASN A 35 -0.03 -1.61 4.94
CA ASN A 35 -0.71 -2.89 5.11
C ASN A 35 -1.90 -2.80 6.10
N PRO A 36 -1.76 -2.13 7.26
CA PRO A 36 -2.91 -1.89 8.15
C PRO A 36 -4.02 -1.08 7.48
N LEU A 37 -3.67 -0.01 6.76
CA LEU A 37 -4.65 0.80 6.03
C LEU A 37 -5.39 -0.02 4.97
N ALA A 38 -4.66 -0.82 4.19
CA ALA A 38 -5.25 -1.70 3.19
C ALA A 38 -6.21 -2.73 3.84
N SER A 39 -5.82 -3.28 4.99
CA SER A 39 -6.70 -4.19 5.75
C SER A 39 -7.98 -3.48 6.21
N GLU A 40 -7.90 -2.23 6.64
CA GLU A 40 -9.07 -1.49 7.12
C GLU A 40 -10.02 -1.15 5.96
N LEU A 41 -9.47 -0.68 4.84
CA LEU A 41 -10.24 -0.44 3.62
C LEU A 41 -10.92 -1.71 3.11
N ALA A 42 -10.25 -2.86 3.19
CA ALA A 42 -10.84 -4.15 2.84
C ALA A 42 -12.04 -4.52 3.73
N LYS A 43 -11.94 -4.30 5.06
CA LYS A 43 -13.08 -4.53 5.97
C LYS A 43 -14.27 -3.65 5.61
N ILE A 44 -14.03 -2.35 5.35
CA ILE A 44 -15.08 -1.41 4.95
C ILE A 44 -15.78 -1.89 3.67
N ALA A 45 -15.01 -2.29 2.66
CA ALA A 45 -15.57 -2.78 1.41
C ALA A 45 -16.39 -4.08 1.60
N VAL A 46 -15.87 -5.05 2.37
CA VAL A 46 -16.59 -6.30 2.66
C VAL A 46 -17.87 -6.04 3.44
N GLN A 47 -17.84 -5.15 4.43
CA GLN A 47 -19.01 -4.79 5.22
C GLN A 47 -20.11 -4.14 4.37
N ASP A 48 -19.73 -3.24 3.47
CA ASP A 48 -20.68 -2.58 2.57
C ASP A 48 -21.32 -3.56 1.56
N VAL A 49 -20.53 -4.47 0.99
CA VAL A 49 -21.08 -5.54 0.11
C VAL A 49 -22.01 -6.47 0.88
N ALA A 50 -21.64 -6.86 2.10
CA ALA A 50 -22.49 -7.69 2.97
C ALA A 50 -23.80 -6.98 3.33
N GLN A 51 -23.73 -5.68 3.63
CA GLN A 51 -24.90 -4.85 3.87
C GLN A 51 -25.79 -4.78 2.63
N LYS A 52 -25.20 -4.65 1.43
CA LYS A 52 -25.95 -4.65 0.17
C LYS A 52 -26.70 -5.96 -0.06
N ILE A 53 -26.07 -7.09 0.23
CA ILE A 53 -26.70 -8.42 0.16
C ILE A 53 -27.88 -8.50 1.14
N LEU A 54 -27.68 -8.08 2.39
CA LEU A 54 -28.70 -8.08 3.42
C LEU A 54 -29.92 -7.22 3.02
N GLU A 55 -29.70 -6.06 2.41
CA GLU A 55 -30.76 -5.19 1.91
C GLU A 55 -31.60 -5.86 0.82
N ILE A 56 -30.97 -6.61 -0.08
CA ILE A 56 -31.68 -7.34 -1.14
C ILE A 56 -32.50 -8.48 -0.54
N TRP A 57 -31.95 -9.22 0.44
CA TRP A 57 -32.70 -10.26 1.13
C TRP A 57 -33.93 -9.74 1.86
N LYS A 58 -33.89 -8.50 2.39
CA LYS A 58 -35.05 -7.87 3.03
C LYS A 58 -36.22 -7.63 2.07
N THR A 59 -36.00 -7.64 0.75
CA THR A 59 -37.06 -7.53 -0.26
C THR A 59 -37.60 -8.89 -0.72
N ASN A 60 -37.31 -9.98 0.01
CA ASN A 60 -37.64 -11.36 -0.39
C ASN A 60 -37.10 -11.72 -1.78
N SER A 61 -35.94 -11.19 -2.15
CA SER A 61 -35.25 -11.46 -3.41
C SER A 61 -33.82 -11.89 -3.14
N ASP A 62 -33.23 -12.68 -4.04
CA ASP A 62 -31.81 -13.03 -3.97
C ASP A 62 -30.97 -12.10 -4.85
N PRO A 63 -29.80 -11.65 -4.37
CA PRO A 63 -28.89 -10.88 -5.19
C PRO A 63 -28.29 -11.74 -6.29
N THR A 64 -28.32 -11.26 -7.53
CA THR A 64 -27.61 -11.96 -8.62
C THR A 64 -26.12 -11.65 -8.56
N GLY A 65 -25.29 -12.62 -8.98
CA GLY A 65 -23.84 -12.42 -9.06
C GLY A 65 -23.46 -11.24 -9.99
N GLU A 66 -24.22 -11.04 -11.07
CA GLU A 66 -24.01 -9.92 -11.99
C GLU A 66 -24.29 -8.55 -11.32
N GLN A 67 -25.37 -8.44 -10.54
CA GLN A 67 -25.70 -7.22 -9.82
C GLN A 67 -24.60 -6.86 -8.80
N LEU A 68 -24.14 -7.84 -8.03
CA LEU A 68 -23.07 -7.64 -7.04
C LEU A 68 -21.74 -7.31 -7.72
N ALA A 69 -21.39 -8.00 -8.80
CA ALA A 69 -20.17 -7.72 -9.55
C ALA A 69 -20.17 -6.30 -10.12
N LYS A 70 -21.29 -5.86 -10.74
CA LYS A 70 -21.44 -4.47 -11.22
C LYS A 70 -21.30 -3.47 -10.09
N TYR A 71 -21.92 -3.73 -8.94
CA TYR A 71 -21.80 -2.86 -7.77
C TYR A 71 -20.34 -2.74 -7.30
N VAL A 72 -19.63 -3.86 -7.16
CA VAL A 72 -18.24 -3.90 -6.72
C VAL A 72 -17.32 -3.18 -7.71
N ILE A 73 -17.46 -3.44 -9.01
CA ILE A 73 -16.63 -2.84 -10.06
C ILE A 73 -16.81 -1.32 -10.08
N ASN A 74 -18.05 -0.85 -10.01
CA ASN A 74 -18.36 0.57 -10.12
C ASN A 74 -18.00 1.39 -8.87
N LYS A 75 -17.72 0.73 -7.73
CA LYS A 75 -17.41 1.40 -6.46
C LYS A 75 -15.96 1.21 -6.02
N TYR A 76 -15.42 -0.01 -6.13
CA TYR A 76 -14.14 -0.39 -5.52
C TYR A 76 -12.99 -0.53 -6.51
N THR A 77 -13.25 -0.70 -7.82
CA THR A 77 -12.18 -0.88 -8.83
C THR A 77 -11.97 0.34 -9.72
N ILE A 78 -12.52 1.49 -9.32
CA ILE A 78 -12.36 2.76 -10.01
C ILE A 78 -11.14 3.52 -9.49
N HIS A 79 -10.57 4.38 -10.33
CA HIS A 79 -9.41 5.18 -9.93
C HIS A 79 -9.77 6.15 -8.78
N PRO A 80 -8.92 6.29 -7.74
CA PRO A 80 -9.22 7.14 -6.56
C PRO A 80 -9.47 8.62 -6.85
N VAL A 81 -9.07 9.11 -8.02
CA VAL A 81 -9.31 10.50 -8.45
C VAL A 81 -10.79 10.79 -8.73
N TYR A 82 -11.57 9.75 -9.04
CA TYR A 82 -12.99 9.91 -9.33
C TYR A 82 -13.77 10.03 -8.03
N GLN A 83 -14.77 10.93 -8.01
CA GLN A 83 -15.60 11.16 -6.83
C GLN A 83 -16.30 9.89 -6.33
N ALA A 84 -16.62 8.95 -7.22
CA ALA A 84 -17.23 7.67 -6.85
C ALA A 84 -16.33 6.80 -5.93
N ALA A 85 -15.03 7.12 -5.80
CA ALA A 85 -14.10 6.45 -4.90
C ALA A 85 -14.01 7.11 -3.50
N ASP A 86 -14.93 8.02 -3.17
CA ASP A 86 -14.95 8.76 -1.91
C ASP A 86 -15.16 7.90 -0.64
N TRP A 87 -15.65 6.67 -0.81
CA TRP A 87 -15.85 5.70 0.27
C TRP A 87 -14.59 5.46 1.12
N ALA A 88 -13.40 5.62 0.52
CA ALA A 88 -12.12 5.44 1.21
C ALA A 88 -11.66 6.70 1.97
N ASN A 89 -12.17 7.89 1.61
CA ASN A 89 -11.62 9.18 2.04
C ASN A 89 -11.56 9.32 3.55
N LYS A 90 -12.64 8.95 4.25
CA LYS A 90 -12.69 9.08 5.72
C LYS A 90 -11.61 8.23 6.39
N ALA A 91 -11.50 6.96 6.01
CA ALA A 91 -10.52 6.05 6.59
C ALA A 91 -9.08 6.47 6.25
N VAL A 92 -8.85 6.91 5.01
CA VAL A 92 -7.54 7.41 4.56
C VAL A 92 -7.16 8.69 5.30
N ASN A 93 -8.08 9.64 5.47
CA ASN A 93 -7.80 10.90 6.16
C ASN A 93 -7.48 10.69 7.64
N ILE A 94 -8.23 9.83 8.34
CA ILE A 94 -7.92 9.45 9.73
C ILE A 94 -6.52 8.83 9.79
N TRP A 95 -6.22 7.89 8.89
CA TRP A 95 -4.91 7.26 8.84
C TRP A 95 -3.78 8.28 8.55
N ILE A 96 -4.02 9.26 7.67
CA ILE A 96 -3.08 10.35 7.39
C ILE A 96 -2.79 11.17 8.64
N GLU A 97 -3.82 11.55 9.40
CA GLU A 97 -3.68 12.33 10.64
C GLU A 97 -2.86 11.58 11.69
N GLU A 98 -2.99 10.26 11.77
CA GLU A 98 -2.27 9.40 12.71
C GLU A 98 -0.83 9.05 12.25
N ASN A 99 -0.50 9.30 10.97
CA ASN A 99 0.75 8.86 10.34
C ASN A 99 1.43 9.97 9.53
N ASP A 100 1.21 11.23 9.87
CA ASP A 100 1.71 12.41 9.14
C ASP A 100 3.23 12.35 8.85
N THR A 101 4.02 11.86 9.81
CA THR A 101 5.49 11.77 9.71
C THR A 101 5.98 10.78 8.65
N ILE A 102 5.19 9.76 8.27
CA ILE A 102 5.61 8.73 7.32
C ILE A 102 5.19 9.01 5.88
N ILE A 103 4.29 9.98 5.67
CA ILE A 103 3.80 10.35 4.33
C ILE A 103 4.92 10.80 3.39
N PRO A 104 5.88 11.65 3.79
CA PRO A 104 7.01 12.01 2.92
C PRO A 104 7.84 10.81 2.49
N ARG A 105 8.00 9.82 3.38
CA ARG A 105 8.68 8.56 3.07
C ARG A 105 7.90 7.78 2.00
N LEU A 106 6.58 7.70 2.13
CA LEU A 106 5.68 6.95 1.25
C LEU A 106 5.64 7.44 -0.20
N GLN A 107 6.11 8.67 -0.47
CA GLN A 107 6.25 9.19 -1.83
C GLN A 107 7.35 8.52 -2.66
N SER A 108 8.20 7.70 -2.04
CA SER A 108 9.30 6.97 -2.70
C SER A 108 9.03 5.47 -2.70
N ALA A 109 9.34 4.80 -3.82
CA ALA A 109 9.07 3.38 -4.00
C ALA A 109 9.97 2.50 -3.13
N THR A 110 11.16 2.99 -2.78
CA THR A 110 12.10 2.30 -1.88
C THR A 110 12.66 3.24 -0.80
N PRO A 111 13.15 2.70 0.33
CA PRO A 111 13.87 3.50 1.34
C PRO A 111 15.14 4.16 0.79
N TYR A 112 15.85 3.49 -0.13
CA TYR A 112 17.07 4.03 -0.74
C TYR A 112 16.77 5.23 -1.63
N GLU A 113 15.74 5.13 -2.48
CA GLU A 113 15.27 6.24 -3.32
C GLU A 113 14.83 7.44 -2.46
N HIS A 114 14.18 7.17 -1.32
CA HIS A 114 13.83 8.23 -0.38
C HIS A 114 15.08 8.91 0.20
N ALA A 115 16.03 8.12 0.69
CA ALA A 115 17.27 8.62 1.27
C ALA A 115 18.10 9.41 0.25
N GLU A 116 18.17 8.93 -1.00
CA GLU A 116 18.79 9.62 -2.12
C GLU A 116 18.13 10.98 -2.36
N LYS A 117 16.80 11.03 -2.54
CA LYS A 117 16.05 12.29 -2.72
C LYS A 117 16.24 13.27 -1.57
N VAL A 118 16.26 12.80 -0.33
CA VAL A 118 16.51 13.63 0.85
C VAL A 118 17.94 14.19 0.82
N THR A 119 18.90 13.34 0.49
CA THR A 119 20.33 13.71 0.40
C THR A 119 20.57 14.71 -0.74
N GLU A 120 20.02 14.47 -1.93
CA GLU A 120 20.08 15.40 -3.06
C GLU A 120 19.50 16.77 -2.70
N ARG A 121 18.35 16.82 -2.02
CA ARG A 121 17.76 18.08 -1.53
C ARG A 121 18.68 18.78 -0.54
N ALA A 122 19.28 18.03 0.39
CA ALA A 122 20.20 18.59 1.38
C ALA A 122 21.49 19.13 0.74
N ILE A 123 22.07 18.38 -0.21
CA ILE A 123 23.28 18.76 -0.94
C ILE A 123 23.01 19.94 -1.88
N SER A 124 21.84 20.00 -2.51
CA SER A 124 21.45 21.13 -3.38
C SER A 124 21.25 22.44 -2.62
N ASN A 125 21.28 22.42 -1.28
CA ASN A 125 21.24 23.63 -0.48
C ASN A 125 22.45 24.52 -0.76
N LYS A 126 22.22 25.80 -1.06
CA LYS A 126 23.26 26.77 -1.42
C LYS A 126 24.40 26.84 -0.41
N LYS A 127 24.11 26.81 0.90
CA LYS A 127 25.15 26.83 1.95
C LYS A 127 25.98 25.56 1.96
N VAL A 128 25.37 24.41 1.71
CA VAL A 128 26.08 23.12 1.62
C VAL A 128 26.98 23.10 0.40
N GLN A 129 26.51 23.62 -0.75
CA GLN A 129 27.35 23.79 -1.95
C GLN A 129 28.52 24.74 -1.72
N GLU A 130 28.31 25.86 -1.03
CA GLU A 130 29.38 26.80 -0.67
C GLU A 130 30.46 26.13 0.19
N ILE A 131 30.07 25.34 1.21
CA ILE A 131 31.00 24.57 2.05
C ILE A 131 31.72 23.50 1.21
N LEU A 132 31.01 22.73 0.39
CA LEU A 132 31.61 21.69 -0.44
C LEU A 132 32.62 22.26 -1.45
N ASN A 133 32.34 23.45 -2.00
CA ASN A 133 33.26 24.13 -2.91
C ASN A 133 34.46 24.76 -2.19
N TYR A 134 34.35 25.10 -0.90
CA TYR A 134 35.48 25.59 -0.10
C TYR A 134 36.55 24.53 0.14
N PHE A 135 36.16 23.25 0.18
CA PHE A 135 37.06 22.11 0.39
C PHE A 135 37.52 21.41 -0.89
N LYS A 136 37.17 21.94 -2.07
CA LYS A 136 37.72 21.52 -3.37
C LYS A 136 38.98 22.32 -3.68
#